data_AF-A0A142JQY0-F1
#
_entry.id   AF-A0A142JQY0-F1
#
_cell.length_a   1.000
_cell.length_b   1.000
_cell.length_c   1.000
_cell.angle_alpha   90.00
_cell.angle_beta   90.00
_cell.angle_gamma   90.00
#
_symmetry.space_group_name_H-M   'P 1'
#
loop_
_entity.id
_entity.type
_entity.pdbx_description
1 polymer ?
#
loop_
_entity_poly.entity_id
_entity_poly.type
_entity_poly.pdbx_seq_one_letter_code
_entity_poly.pdbx_strand_id
1 'polypeptide(L)'
;MWLSRIRQQAQLLVASTELVPFNGLSAIELNEIARLCVDPKEVFSLQQLLLNKGIVLIYEASIPGMKLDGAVFCLDDGRPVVGLSLRYPRFDIFWFTLMHELAHIVLHREMLMDPILEDLDAAPEGLIEEQADRLAGDSLISRSDWRSANVKYSPTEENLFEFARRVGVHPAIVAGRLQRESSRKNMFATVLNEVNIRRMLFGHE
;
A
#
# COMPACT_ATOMS: atom_id res chain seq x y z
N MET A 1 -1.65 14.07 16.09
CA MET A 1 -3.12 13.88 16.23
C MET A 1 -3.60 12.67 15.43
N TRP A 2 -3.26 12.54 14.14
CA TRP A 2 -3.64 11.40 13.29
C TRP A 2 -3.17 10.02 13.79
N LEU A 3 -1.87 9.83 14.04
CA LEU A 3 -1.32 8.57 14.57
C LEU A 3 -1.96 8.12 15.91
N SER A 4 -2.28 9.08 16.77
CA SER A 4 -2.94 8.82 18.05
C SER A 4 -4.35 8.24 17.86
N ARG A 5 -5.09 8.71 16.84
CA ARG A 5 -6.39 8.14 16.46
C ARG A 5 -6.29 6.72 15.94
N ILE A 6 -5.31 6.45 15.06
CA ILE A 6 -5.04 5.09 14.57
C ILE A 6 -4.73 4.16 15.73
N ARG A 7 -3.84 4.57 16.64
CA ARG A 7 -3.48 3.79 17.83
C ARG A 7 -4.71 3.52 18.70
N GLN A 8 -5.55 4.52 18.95
CA GLN A 8 -6.77 4.36 19.73
C GLN A 8 -7.76 3.39 19.06
N GLN A 9 -7.99 3.52 17.76
CA GLN A 9 -8.87 2.62 17.01
C GLN A 9 -8.34 1.18 17.02
N ALA A 10 -7.03 0.99 16.82
CA ALA A 10 -6.40 -0.32 16.88
C ALA A 10 -6.54 -0.95 18.27
N GLN A 11 -6.30 -0.19 19.33
CA GLN A 11 -6.47 -0.67 20.71
C GLN A 11 -7.92 -1.08 21.00
N LEU A 12 -8.90 -0.29 20.54
CA LEU A 12 -10.32 -0.62 20.70
C LEU A 12 -10.70 -1.90 19.94
N LEU A 13 -10.20 -2.07 18.71
CA LEU A 13 -10.44 -3.28 17.91
C LEU A 13 -9.86 -4.53 18.61
N VAL A 14 -8.61 -4.46 19.06
CA VAL A 14 -7.93 -5.56 19.77
C VAL A 14 -8.62 -5.88 21.10
N ALA A 15 -9.14 -4.88 21.80
CA ALA A 15 -9.86 -5.09 23.06
C ALA A 15 -11.26 -5.70 22.88
N SER A 16 -11.86 -5.54 21.70
CA SER A 16 -13.23 -5.98 21.40
C SER A 16 -13.31 -7.27 20.57
N THR A 17 -12.17 -7.77 20.08
CA THR A 17 -12.11 -8.91 19.17
C THR A 17 -11.01 -9.87 19.61
N GLU A 18 -11.30 -11.17 19.69
CA GLU A 18 -10.25 -12.17 19.82
C GLU A 18 -9.48 -12.29 18.51
N LEU A 19 -8.22 -11.84 18.52
CA LEU A 19 -7.36 -11.86 17.35
C LEU A 19 -6.37 -13.01 17.41
N VAL A 20 -6.18 -13.65 16.25
CA VAL A 20 -5.10 -14.62 16.07
C VAL A 20 -3.74 -13.96 16.37
N PRO A 21 -2.79 -14.70 16.99
CA PRO A 21 -1.43 -14.19 17.17
C PRO A 21 -0.76 -13.90 15.83
N PHE A 22 -0.01 -12.80 15.76
CA PHE A 22 0.82 -12.49 14.60
C PHE A 22 2.08 -13.36 14.58
N ASN A 23 2.17 -14.26 13.61
CA ASN A 23 3.26 -15.24 13.48
C ASN A 23 4.32 -14.83 12.44
N GLY A 24 4.32 -13.57 12.00
CA GLY A 24 5.18 -13.08 10.92
C GLY A 24 4.42 -12.96 9.60
N LEU A 25 5.01 -12.21 8.67
CA LEU A 25 4.54 -12.07 7.28
C LEU A 25 5.74 -12.35 6.38
N SER A 26 5.61 -13.27 5.43
CA SER A 26 6.66 -13.59 4.47
C SER A 26 6.55 -12.75 3.20
N ALA A 27 7.66 -12.64 2.46
CA ALA A 27 7.65 -12.00 1.14
C ALA A 27 6.74 -12.72 0.12
N ILE A 28 6.49 -14.03 0.30
CA ILE A 28 5.56 -14.79 -0.53
C ILE A 28 4.13 -14.36 -0.26
N GLU A 29 3.73 -14.29 1.01
CA GLU A 29 2.39 -13.80 1.39
C GLU A 29 2.19 -12.34 1.00
N LEU A 30 3.25 -11.52 1.07
CA LEU A 30 3.22 -10.14 0.58
C LEU A 30 2.87 -10.10 -0.92
N ASN A 31 3.49 -10.97 -1.73
CA ASN A 31 3.16 -11.07 -3.15
C ASN A 31 1.71 -11.53 -3.38
N GLU A 32 1.21 -12.48 -2.56
CA GLU A 32 -0.18 -12.95 -2.65
C GLU A 32 -1.17 -11.82 -2.36
N ILE A 33 -0.92 -11.03 -1.31
CA ILE A 33 -1.72 -9.83 -0.98
C ILE A 33 -1.66 -8.83 -2.12
N ALA A 34 -0.48 -8.59 -2.72
CA ALA A 34 -0.34 -7.67 -3.84
C ALA A 34 -1.22 -8.03 -5.05
N ARG A 35 -1.50 -9.33 -5.28
CA ARG A 35 -2.33 -9.77 -6.43
C ARG A 35 -3.79 -9.37 -6.31
N LEU A 36 -4.27 -9.11 -5.10
CA LEU A 36 -5.62 -8.61 -4.87
C LEU A 36 -5.86 -7.25 -5.52
N CYS A 37 -4.80 -6.51 -5.84
CA CYS A 37 -4.92 -5.25 -6.57
C CYS A 37 -5.57 -5.40 -7.95
N VAL A 38 -5.68 -6.61 -8.51
CA VAL A 38 -6.31 -6.82 -9.83
C VAL A 38 -7.80 -6.42 -9.87
N ASP A 39 -8.54 -6.62 -8.78
CA ASP A 39 -9.96 -6.25 -8.66
C ASP A 39 -10.11 -5.17 -7.58
N PRO A 40 -10.57 -3.96 -7.93
CA PRO A 40 -10.83 -2.91 -6.96
C PRO A 40 -11.72 -3.33 -5.79
N LYS A 41 -12.62 -4.30 -5.95
CA LYS A 41 -13.52 -4.75 -4.88
C LYS A 41 -12.79 -5.43 -3.73
N GLU A 42 -11.58 -5.94 -3.95
CA GLU A 42 -10.82 -6.60 -2.88
C GLU A 42 -10.42 -5.64 -1.75
N VAL A 43 -10.47 -4.33 -1.98
CA VAL A 43 -10.19 -3.35 -0.90
C VAL A 43 -11.14 -3.48 0.30
N PHE A 44 -12.34 -4.02 0.09
CA PHE A 44 -13.32 -4.27 1.15
C PHE A 44 -12.99 -5.49 2.01
N SER A 45 -12.19 -6.43 1.51
CA SER A 45 -11.81 -7.65 2.23
C SER A 45 -10.49 -7.48 3.00
N LEU A 46 -9.67 -6.48 2.66
CA LEU A 46 -8.32 -6.28 3.19
C LEU A 46 -8.23 -6.21 4.70
N GLN A 47 -9.12 -5.46 5.38
CA GLN A 47 -9.07 -5.35 6.84
C GLN A 47 -9.25 -6.73 7.47
N GLN A 48 -10.24 -7.52 7.04
CA GLN A 48 -10.46 -8.86 7.56
C GLN A 48 -9.33 -9.82 7.19
N LEU A 49 -8.82 -9.74 5.96
CA LEU A 49 -7.73 -10.59 5.48
C LEU A 49 -6.46 -10.40 6.32
N LEU A 50 -6.09 -9.15 6.59
CA LEU A 50 -4.93 -8.83 7.41
C LEU A 50 -5.19 -9.14 8.89
N LEU A 51 -6.41 -8.92 9.38
CA LEU A 51 -6.80 -9.27 10.74
C LEU A 51 -6.68 -10.78 11.00
N ASN A 52 -7.02 -11.61 10.01
CA ASN A 52 -6.83 -13.06 10.03
C ASN A 52 -5.35 -13.49 10.02
N LYS A 53 -4.42 -12.57 9.78
CA LYS A 53 -2.98 -12.76 9.95
C LYS A 53 -2.47 -12.15 11.26
N GLY A 54 -3.32 -11.50 12.05
CA GLY A 54 -2.92 -10.78 13.27
C GLY A 54 -2.41 -9.36 13.01
N ILE A 55 -2.66 -8.80 11.82
CA ILE A 55 -2.27 -7.44 11.41
C ILE A 55 -3.51 -6.54 11.42
N VAL A 56 -3.45 -5.42 12.15
CA VAL A 56 -4.58 -4.48 12.22
C VAL A 56 -4.43 -3.41 11.14
N LEU A 57 -5.37 -3.32 10.21
CA LEU A 57 -5.42 -2.26 9.19
C LEU A 57 -6.48 -1.23 9.53
N ILE A 58 -6.07 0.03 9.64
CA ILE A 58 -6.92 1.19 9.92
C ILE A 58 -6.86 2.18 8.76
N TYR A 59 -8.03 2.62 8.30
CA TYR A 59 -8.18 3.74 7.39
C TYR A 59 -8.60 4.97 8.20
N GLU A 60 -7.78 6.02 8.24
CA GLU A 60 -8.11 7.27 8.93
C GLU A 60 -7.81 8.43 7.99
N ALA A 61 -8.81 9.26 7.67
CA ALA A 61 -8.63 10.34 6.72
C ALA A 61 -7.48 11.28 7.11
N SER A 62 -6.67 11.68 6.12
CA SER A 62 -5.59 12.64 6.30
C SER A 62 -6.11 13.98 6.84
N ILE A 63 -5.39 14.57 7.80
CA ILE A 63 -5.70 15.90 8.34
C ILE A 63 -5.12 16.98 7.39
N PRO A 64 -5.83 18.10 7.13
CA PRO A 64 -5.28 19.18 6.30
C PRO A 64 -3.89 19.65 6.77
N GLY A 65 -2.95 19.74 5.83
CA GLY A 65 -1.56 20.12 6.10
C GLY A 65 -0.65 18.97 6.53
N MET A 66 -1.19 17.77 6.79
CA MET A 66 -0.41 16.56 7.01
C MET A 66 0.07 16.00 5.66
N LYS A 67 1.33 15.55 5.62
CA LYS A 67 1.93 14.92 4.44
C LYS A 67 2.06 13.41 4.54
N LEU A 68 1.57 12.80 5.61
CA LEU A 68 1.71 11.37 5.83
C LEU A 68 0.69 10.60 4.97
N ASP A 69 1.15 9.59 4.25
CA ASP A 69 0.33 8.65 3.49
C ASP A 69 0.04 7.39 4.29
N GLY A 70 1.01 6.95 5.10
CA GLY A 70 0.94 5.74 5.86
C GLY A 70 1.70 5.80 7.18
N ALA A 71 1.45 4.82 8.03
CA ALA A 71 2.22 4.55 9.22
C ALA A 71 2.16 3.07 9.57
N VAL A 72 3.26 2.57 10.12
CA VAL A 72 3.38 1.21 10.63
C VAL A 72 4.05 1.20 11.99
N PHE A 73 3.48 0.44 12.92
CA PHE A 73 4.00 0.26 14.27
C PHE A 73 3.45 -1.01 14.89
N CYS A 74 3.99 -1.44 16.02
CA CYS A 74 3.46 -2.53 16.83
C CYS A 74 2.82 -1.97 18.12
N LEU A 75 1.74 -2.61 18.57
CA LEU A 75 1.21 -2.42 19.92
C LEU A 75 2.13 -3.09 20.95
N ASP A 76 1.89 -2.81 22.23
CA ASP A 76 2.70 -3.34 23.34
C ASP A 76 2.69 -4.88 23.42
N ASP A 77 1.66 -5.52 22.84
CA ASP A 77 1.53 -6.98 22.73
C ASP A 77 2.24 -7.57 21.48
N GLY A 78 2.92 -6.73 20.69
CA GLY A 78 3.66 -7.11 19.49
C GLY A 78 2.83 -7.24 18.22
N ARG A 79 1.52 -6.91 18.24
CA ARG A 79 0.67 -6.93 17.04
C ARG A 79 0.97 -5.73 16.14
N PRO A 80 1.27 -5.94 14.85
CA PRO A 80 1.48 -4.84 13.92
C PRO A 80 0.17 -4.14 13.56
N VAL A 81 0.25 -2.84 13.40
CA VAL A 81 -0.81 -1.93 12.99
C VAL A 81 -0.31 -1.17 11.77
N VAL A 82 -1.13 -1.16 10.72
CA VAL A 82 -0.96 -0.35 9.52
C VAL A 82 -2.05 0.70 9.50
N GLY A 83 -1.66 1.97 9.41
CA GLY A 83 -2.57 3.09 9.21
C GLY A 83 -2.38 3.67 7.82
N LEU A 84 -3.46 3.87 7.07
CA LEU A 84 -3.43 4.54 5.76
C LEU A 84 -4.26 5.81 5.81
N SER A 85 -3.66 6.93 5.37
CA SER A 85 -4.28 8.25 5.43
C SER A 85 -5.24 8.51 4.28
N LEU A 86 -5.06 7.76 3.19
CA LEU A 86 -5.73 7.96 1.92
C LEU A 86 -5.61 9.40 1.41
N ARG A 87 -4.48 10.09 1.69
CA ARG A 87 -4.21 11.49 1.28
C ARG A 87 -4.44 11.70 -0.23
N TYR A 88 -4.19 10.68 -1.03
CA TYR A 88 -4.53 10.66 -2.44
C TYR A 88 -5.63 9.61 -2.71
N PRO A 89 -6.72 9.95 -3.41
CA PRO A 89 -7.80 9.00 -3.70
C PRO A 89 -7.45 7.97 -4.79
N ARG A 90 -6.18 7.89 -5.19
CA ARG A 90 -5.72 7.07 -6.32
C ARG A 90 -5.45 5.62 -5.91
N PHE A 91 -5.90 4.69 -6.75
CA PHE A 91 -5.74 3.26 -6.53
C PHE A 91 -4.28 2.79 -6.48
N ASP A 92 -3.43 3.34 -7.35
CA ASP A 92 -2.01 2.98 -7.40
C ASP A 92 -1.25 3.43 -6.15
N ILE A 93 -1.57 4.61 -5.64
CA ILE A 93 -0.98 5.15 -4.42
C ILE A 93 -1.43 4.31 -3.22
N PHE A 94 -2.72 4.00 -3.10
CA PHE A 94 -3.24 3.14 -2.04
C PHE A 94 -2.50 1.80 -1.94
N TRP A 95 -2.40 1.08 -3.06
CA TRP A 95 -1.72 -0.21 -3.06
C TRP A 95 -0.23 -0.08 -2.80
N PHE A 96 0.43 0.94 -3.35
CA PHE A 96 1.85 1.15 -3.07
C PHE A 96 2.10 1.42 -1.58
N THR A 97 1.35 2.34 -0.96
CA THR A 97 1.47 2.63 0.47
C THR A 97 1.19 1.38 1.30
N LEU A 98 0.10 0.65 1.04
CA LEU A 98 -0.20 -0.59 1.78
C LEU A 98 0.94 -1.60 1.67
N MET A 99 1.46 -1.87 0.47
CA MET A 99 2.53 -2.83 0.28
C MET A 99 3.85 -2.36 0.92
N HIS A 100 4.10 -1.05 0.96
CA HIS A 100 5.24 -0.43 1.65
C HIS A 100 5.15 -0.64 3.16
N GLU A 101 4.02 -0.33 3.80
CA GLU A 101 3.83 -0.56 5.23
C GLU A 101 3.93 -2.05 5.61
N LEU A 102 3.38 -2.94 4.76
CA LEU A 102 3.54 -4.38 4.95
C LEU A 102 4.99 -4.84 4.73
N ALA A 103 5.76 -4.20 3.85
CA ALA A 103 7.17 -4.51 3.66
C ALA A 103 8.01 -4.19 4.91
N HIS A 104 7.69 -3.14 5.65
CA HIS A 104 8.31 -2.90 6.97
C HIS A 104 7.98 -4.02 7.96
N ILE A 105 6.76 -4.57 7.95
CA ILE A 105 6.44 -5.73 8.80
C ILE A 105 7.29 -6.95 8.41
N VAL A 106 7.52 -7.17 7.10
CA VAL A 106 8.34 -8.28 6.60
C VAL A 106 9.82 -8.11 6.96
N LEU A 107 10.37 -6.90 6.81
CA LEU A 107 11.82 -6.66 6.85
C LEU A 107 12.33 -6.06 8.16
N HIS A 108 11.49 -5.30 8.86
CA HIS A 108 11.90 -4.35 9.89
C HIS A 108 11.09 -4.46 11.19
N ARG A 109 10.41 -5.60 11.42
CA ARG A 109 9.51 -5.81 12.56
C ARG A 109 10.07 -5.38 13.91
N GLU A 110 11.33 -5.71 14.18
CA GLU A 110 11.97 -5.42 15.48
C GLU A 110 12.10 -3.92 15.77
N MET A 111 12.01 -3.08 14.75
CA MET A 111 12.08 -1.62 14.86
C MET A 111 10.73 -0.96 15.11
N LEU A 112 9.62 -1.70 14.95
CA LEU A 112 8.27 -1.14 14.93
C LEU A 112 7.71 -0.81 16.33
N MET A 113 8.51 -0.93 17.39
CA MET A 113 8.15 -0.37 18.70
C MET A 113 8.05 1.15 18.62
N ASP A 114 8.92 1.77 17.82
CA ASP A 114 8.80 3.16 17.41
C ASP A 114 8.06 3.24 16.07
N PRO A 115 7.01 4.08 15.96
CA PRO A 115 6.27 4.20 14.71
C PRO A 115 7.11 4.74 13.56
N ILE A 116 7.03 4.07 12.41
CA ILE A 116 7.51 4.57 11.13
C ILE A 116 6.35 5.32 10.45
N LEU A 117 6.63 6.51 9.91
CA LEU A 117 5.65 7.40 9.30
C LEU A 117 6.12 7.72 7.88
N GLU A 118 5.27 7.49 6.89
CA GLU A 118 5.66 7.60 5.49
C GLU A 118 5.05 8.83 4.79
N ASP A 119 5.87 9.54 4.02
CA ASP A 119 5.48 10.63 3.10
C ASP A 119 5.99 10.32 1.69
N LEU A 120 5.09 9.85 0.82
CA LEU A 120 5.43 9.44 -0.55
C LEU A 120 5.94 10.59 -1.46
N ASP A 121 5.81 11.84 -1.03
CA ASP A 121 6.37 12.99 -1.76
C ASP A 121 7.84 13.24 -1.39
N ALA A 122 8.34 12.63 -0.31
CA ALA A 122 9.73 12.70 0.09
C ALA A 122 10.57 11.63 -0.63
N ALA A 123 11.89 11.89 -0.75
CA ALA A 123 12.79 10.82 -1.15
C ALA A 123 12.92 9.82 0.01
N PRO A 124 13.03 8.50 -0.25
CA PRO A 124 13.25 7.53 0.81
C PRO A 124 14.51 7.91 1.60
N GLU A 125 14.35 8.12 2.90
CA GLU A 125 15.44 8.57 3.77
C GLU A 125 16.13 7.37 4.42
N GLY A 126 17.08 6.78 3.68
CA GLY A 126 17.99 5.76 4.21
C GLY A 126 17.64 4.32 3.81
N LEU A 127 18.48 3.39 4.28
CA LEU A 127 18.47 2.00 3.82
C LEU A 127 17.17 1.24 4.15
N ILE A 128 16.49 1.63 5.23
CA ILE A 128 15.23 1.00 5.67
C ILE A 128 14.12 1.32 4.68
N GLU A 129 13.90 2.60 4.40
CA GLU A 129 12.91 3.07 3.42
C GLU A 129 13.18 2.51 2.01
N GLU A 130 14.45 2.52 1.57
CA GLU A 130 14.83 1.94 0.28
C GLU A 130 14.53 0.43 0.17
N GLN A 131 14.66 -0.31 1.27
CA GLN A 131 14.38 -1.74 1.32
C GLN A 131 12.87 -2.02 1.28
N ALA A 132 12.08 -1.25 2.04
CA ALA A 132 10.63 -1.33 2.03
C ALA A 132 10.06 -0.97 0.64
N ASP A 133 10.50 0.15 0.06
CA ASP A 133 10.11 0.58 -1.28
C ASP A 133 10.41 -0.47 -2.35
N ARG A 134 11.59 -1.08 -2.28
CA ARG A 134 12.00 -2.12 -3.22
C ARG A 134 11.09 -3.35 -3.10
N LEU A 135 10.87 -3.83 -1.88
CA LEU A 135 10.04 -5.01 -1.67
C LEU A 135 8.58 -4.75 -2.05
N ALA A 136 8.03 -3.59 -1.72
CA ALA A 136 6.69 -3.18 -2.11
C ALA A 136 6.54 -3.12 -3.64
N GLY A 137 7.45 -2.41 -4.32
CA GLY A 137 7.42 -2.28 -5.78
C GLY A 137 7.60 -3.62 -6.51
N ASP A 138 8.52 -4.47 -6.03
CA ASP A 138 8.78 -5.79 -6.60
C ASP A 138 7.63 -6.77 -6.31
N SER A 139 6.87 -6.59 -5.22
CA SER A 139 5.69 -7.41 -4.91
C SER A 139 4.51 -7.16 -5.83
N LEU A 140 4.28 -5.89 -6.19
CA LEU A 140 3.25 -5.50 -7.15
C LEU A 140 3.63 -5.95 -8.57
N ILE A 141 4.82 -5.57 -9.03
CA ILE A 141 5.33 -5.93 -10.35
C ILE A 141 6.79 -6.36 -10.19
N SER A 142 7.09 -7.63 -10.50
CA SER A 142 8.43 -8.16 -10.34
C SER A 142 9.46 -7.34 -11.14
N ARG A 143 10.68 -7.23 -10.62
CA ARG A 143 11.78 -6.54 -11.34
C ARG A 143 12.00 -7.11 -12.75
N SER A 144 11.87 -8.42 -12.93
CA SER A 144 12.01 -9.08 -14.23
C SER A 144 10.92 -8.66 -15.20
N ASP A 145 9.66 -8.65 -14.76
CA ASP A 145 8.53 -8.24 -15.61
C ASP A 145 8.64 -6.76 -15.95
N TRP A 146 8.92 -5.93 -14.95
CA TRP A 146 9.07 -4.50 -15.13
C TRP A 146 10.21 -4.15 -16.08
N ARG A 147 11.34 -4.86 -16.02
CA ARG A 147 12.46 -4.65 -16.94
C ARG A 147 12.05 -4.83 -18.40
N SER A 148 11.16 -5.78 -18.69
CA SER A 148 10.65 -6.11 -20.04
C SER A 148 9.37 -5.37 -20.43
N ALA A 149 8.89 -4.41 -19.62
CA ALA A 149 7.64 -3.71 -19.87
C ALA A 149 7.71 -2.84 -21.14
N ASN A 150 6.99 -3.25 -22.19
CA ASN A 150 6.87 -2.53 -23.47
C ASN A 150 6.30 -1.11 -23.29
N VAL A 151 5.39 -0.91 -22.33
CA VAL A 151 4.77 0.37 -22.01
C VAL A 151 5.78 1.47 -21.62
N LYS A 152 6.98 1.10 -21.16
CA LYS A 152 8.05 2.07 -20.87
C LYS A 152 8.61 2.75 -22.11
N TYR A 153 8.60 2.05 -23.24
CA TYR A 153 9.16 2.53 -24.51
C TYR A 153 8.06 3.03 -25.46
N SER A 154 6.86 2.43 -25.38
CA SER A 154 5.68 2.81 -26.16
C SER A 154 4.47 2.94 -25.21
N PRO A 155 4.26 4.11 -24.58
CA PRO A 155 3.25 4.31 -23.56
C PRO A 155 1.86 4.56 -24.17
N THR A 156 1.31 3.54 -24.83
CA THR A 156 -0.10 3.52 -25.27
C THR A 156 -0.97 2.85 -24.22
N GLU A 157 -2.27 3.16 -24.19
CA GLU A 157 -3.22 2.47 -23.30
C GLU A 157 -3.27 0.98 -23.62
N GLU A 158 -3.24 0.59 -24.89
CA GLU A 158 -3.17 -0.81 -25.32
C GLU A 158 -2.00 -1.56 -24.66
N ASN A 159 -0.78 -1.00 -24.72
CA ASN A 159 0.40 -1.61 -24.09
C ASN A 159 0.29 -1.63 -22.57
N LEU A 160 -0.31 -0.61 -21.96
CA LEU A 160 -0.57 -0.56 -20.52
C LEU A 160 -1.50 -1.70 -20.08
N PHE A 161 -2.65 -1.84 -20.74
CA PHE A 161 -3.65 -2.87 -20.42
C PHE A 161 -3.13 -4.28 -20.72
N GLU A 162 -2.41 -4.47 -21.83
CA GLU A 162 -1.79 -5.75 -22.17
C GLU A 162 -0.75 -6.16 -21.11
N PHE A 163 0.14 -5.24 -20.73
CA PHE A 163 1.15 -5.51 -19.70
C PHE A 163 0.51 -5.79 -18.35
N ALA A 164 -0.47 -4.98 -17.92
CA ALA A 164 -1.20 -5.16 -16.66
C ALA A 164 -1.87 -6.54 -16.58
N ARG A 165 -2.54 -6.96 -17.67
CA ARG A 165 -3.14 -8.30 -17.77
C ARG A 165 -2.09 -9.40 -17.69
N ARG A 166 -0.97 -9.26 -18.40
CA ARG A 166 0.12 -10.24 -18.42
C ARG A 166 0.73 -10.47 -17.04
N VAL A 167 0.93 -9.40 -16.27
CA VAL A 167 1.54 -9.47 -14.93
C VAL A 167 0.51 -9.64 -13.81
N GLY A 168 -0.79 -9.66 -14.13
CA GLY A 168 -1.86 -9.88 -13.16
C GLY A 168 -1.99 -8.77 -12.11
N VAL A 169 -2.08 -7.52 -12.56
CA VAL A 169 -2.35 -6.33 -11.72
C VAL A 169 -3.34 -5.40 -12.39
N HIS A 170 -3.94 -4.49 -11.63
CA HIS A 170 -4.78 -3.44 -12.23
C HIS A 170 -3.92 -2.45 -13.06
N PRO A 171 -4.42 -1.96 -14.21
CA PRO A 171 -3.70 -1.01 -15.07
C PRO A 171 -3.22 0.26 -14.36
N ALA A 172 -3.96 0.73 -13.35
CA ALA A 172 -3.55 1.86 -12.52
C ALA A 172 -2.19 1.62 -11.83
N ILE A 173 -1.89 0.40 -11.37
CA ILE A 173 -0.61 0.06 -10.72
C ILE A 173 0.56 0.27 -11.70
N VAL A 174 0.40 -0.20 -12.93
CA VAL A 174 1.38 -0.03 -14.00
C VAL A 174 1.56 1.44 -14.35
N ALA A 175 0.46 2.17 -14.50
CA ALA A 175 0.47 3.60 -14.81
C ALA A 175 1.14 4.42 -13.69
N GLY A 176 0.84 4.09 -12.43
CA GLY A 176 1.41 4.73 -11.25
C GLY A 176 2.92 4.54 -11.17
N ARG A 177 3.39 3.29 -11.29
CA ARG A 177 4.83 2.99 -11.34
C ARG A 177 5.52 3.71 -12.48
N LEU A 178 4.91 3.74 -13.66
CA LEU A 178 5.47 4.43 -14.81
C LEU A 178 5.58 5.95 -14.59
N GLN A 179 4.54 6.59 -14.03
CA GLN A 179 4.60 8.02 -13.69
C GLN A 179 5.74 8.32 -12.70
N ARG A 180 5.89 7.48 -11.66
CA ARG A 180 6.94 7.62 -10.65
C ARG A 180 8.34 7.52 -11.26
N GLU A 181 8.57 6.53 -12.13
CA GLU A 181 9.91 6.27 -12.68
C GLU A 181 10.27 7.11 -13.92
N SER A 182 9.30 7.57 -14.71
CA SER A 182 9.59 8.20 -16.01
C SER A 182 9.66 9.73 -15.99
N SER A 183 9.48 10.37 -14.83
CA SER A 183 9.34 11.84 -14.67
C SER A 183 8.27 12.51 -15.54
N ARG A 184 7.41 11.74 -16.22
CA ARG A 184 6.35 12.24 -17.11
C ARG A 184 5.06 12.36 -16.34
N LYS A 185 4.80 13.57 -15.85
CA LYS A 185 3.57 13.89 -15.14
C LYS A 185 2.36 13.73 -16.08
N ASN A 186 1.22 13.33 -15.52
CA ASN A 186 -0.10 13.24 -16.17
C ASN A 186 -0.30 12.13 -17.22
N MET A 187 0.63 11.18 -17.35
CA MET A 187 0.45 10.03 -18.25
C MET A 187 -0.64 9.08 -17.72
N PHE A 188 -1.55 8.62 -18.58
CA PHE A 188 -2.67 7.73 -18.20
C PHE A 188 -3.59 8.29 -17.10
N ALA A 189 -3.79 9.62 -17.07
CA ALA A 189 -4.65 10.27 -16.08
C ALA A 189 -6.07 9.67 -16.01
N THR A 190 -6.66 9.28 -17.15
CA THR A 190 -7.97 8.62 -17.18
C THR A 190 -7.96 7.31 -16.39
N VAL A 191 -6.96 6.44 -16.64
CA VAL A 191 -6.82 5.14 -15.97
C VAL A 191 -6.54 5.31 -14.48
N LEU A 192 -5.74 6.32 -14.10
CA LEU A 192 -5.38 6.58 -12.70
C LEU A 192 -6.54 7.13 -11.86
N ASN A 193 -7.49 7.81 -12.49
CA ASN A 193 -8.66 8.41 -11.84
C ASN A 193 -9.93 7.56 -11.99
N GLU A 194 -9.85 6.39 -12.64
CA GLU A 194 -11.00 5.48 -12.83
C GLU A 194 -11.53 4.96 -11.50
N VAL A 195 -10.62 4.66 -10.56
CA VAL A 195 -10.94 4.11 -9.24
C VAL A 195 -10.58 5.12 -8.15
N ASN A 196 -11.60 5.61 -7.46
CA ASN A 196 -11.44 6.51 -6.31
C ASN A 196 -11.57 5.72 -5.00
N ILE A 197 -10.43 5.49 -4.34
CA ILE A 197 -10.35 4.68 -3.10
C ILE A 197 -11.12 5.30 -1.93
N ARG A 198 -11.13 6.63 -1.78
CA ARG A 198 -11.89 7.29 -0.71
C ARG A 198 -13.38 7.07 -0.91
N ARG A 199 -13.86 7.22 -2.14
CA ARG A 199 -15.26 6.97 -2.45
C ARG A 199 -15.65 5.53 -2.14
N MET A 200 -14.77 4.57 -2.40
CA MET A 200 -15.01 3.17 -2.08
C MET A 200 -15.06 2.95 -0.56
N LEU A 201 -14.05 3.40 0.18
CA LEU A 201 -13.89 3.08 1.61
C LEU A 201 -14.70 3.97 2.56
N PHE A 202 -14.87 5.26 2.23
CA PHE A 202 -15.56 6.25 3.06
C PHE A 202 -16.92 6.68 2.51
N GLY A 203 -17.26 6.32 1.26
CA GLY A 203 -18.50 6.74 0.61
C GLY A 203 -18.49 8.19 0.11
N HIS A 204 -17.37 8.91 0.23
CA HIS A 204 -17.19 10.30 -0.20
C HIS A 204 -15.73 10.57 -0.63
N GLU A 205 -15.48 11.70 -1.28
CA GLU A 205 -14.12 12.14 -1.71
C GLU A 205 -13.32 12.83 -0.60
#